data_AF-A0A943BBB9-F1
#
_entry.id   AF-A0A943BBB9-F1
#
_cell.length_a   1.000
_cell.length_b   1.000
_cell.length_c   1.000
_cell.angle_alpha   90.00
_cell.angle_beta   90.00
_cell.angle_gamma   90.00
#
_symmetry.space_group_name_H-M   'P 1'
#
loop_
_entity.id
_entity.type
_entity.pdbx_description
1 polymer ?
#
loop_
_entity_poly.entity_id
_entity_poly.type
_entity_poly.pdbx_seq_one_letter_code
_entity_poly.pdbx_strand_id
1 'polypeptide(L)' 'MIFKKDSGKNYIFSKDVYLGSDERVEKLTESQIEEFDGMNVKVAHSYLGYINDARISSSWCKEA' A
#
# COMPACT_ATOMS: atom_id res chain seq x y z
N MET A 1 7.26 -6.08 -4.32
CA MET A 1 8.04 -4.97 -3.71
C MET A 1 8.04 -5.14 -2.20
N ILE A 2 9.10 -4.75 -1.47
CA ILE A 2 9.14 -4.81 0.00
C ILE A 2 9.39 -3.41 0.57
N PHE A 3 8.67 -3.07 1.64
CA PHE A 3 8.90 -1.86 2.40
C PHE A 3 10.25 -1.91 3.11
N LYS A 4 11.01 -0.83 2.99
CA LYS A 4 12.28 -0.62 3.70
C LYS A 4 12.12 0.53 4.68
N LYS A 5 11.69 0.19 5.89
CA LYS A 5 11.36 1.13 6.98
C LYS A 5 12.52 2.08 7.33
N ASP A 6 13.75 1.61 7.31
CA ASP A 6 14.95 2.38 7.69
C ASP A 6 15.65 3.08 6.52
N SER A 7 15.07 3.07 5.32
CA SER A 7 15.72 3.68 4.14
C SER A 7 15.38 5.16 3.94
N GLY A 8 14.58 5.78 4.82
CA GLY A 8 14.07 7.14 4.61
C GLY A 8 13.11 7.25 3.42
N LYS A 9 12.65 6.11 2.90
CA LYS A 9 11.80 6.01 1.73
C LYS A 9 10.34 6.09 2.14
N ASN A 10 9.59 6.93 1.44
CA ASN A 10 8.14 7.00 1.58
C ASN A 10 7.50 6.10 0.52
N TYR A 11 6.43 5.44 0.92
CA TYR A 11 5.67 4.57 0.05
C TYR A 11 4.26 5.11 -0.05
N ILE A 12 3.76 5.16 -1.27
CA ILE A 12 2.44 5.70 -1.59
C ILE A 12 1.59 4.56 -2.13
N PHE A 13 0.38 4.43 -1.62
CA PHE A 13 -0.59 3.51 -2.21
C PHE A 13 -0.99 4.01 -3.61
N SER A 14 -1.04 3.09 -4.58
CA SER A 14 -1.40 3.42 -5.95
C SER A 14 -2.47 2.45 -6.43
N LYS A 15 -3.64 3.00 -6.76
CA LYS A 15 -4.76 2.17 -7.24
C LYS A 15 -4.41 1.39 -8.50
N ASP A 16 -3.65 1.98 -9.43
CA ASP A 16 -3.20 1.31 -10.65
C ASP A 16 -2.36 0.07 -10.36
N VAL A 17 -1.46 0.16 -9.37
CA VAL A 17 -0.63 -0.96 -8.93
C VAL A 17 -1.49 -2.03 -8.25
N TYR A 18 -2.44 -1.61 -7.41
CA TYR A 18 -3.38 -2.51 -6.76
C TYR A 18 -4.24 -3.27 -7.77
N LEU A 19 -4.85 -2.58 -8.74
CA LEU A 19 -5.70 -3.17 -9.77
C LEU A 19 -4.93 -4.07 -10.73
N GLY A 20 -3.63 -3.81 -10.94
CA GLY A 20 -2.73 -4.67 -11.70
C GLY A 20 -2.15 -5.83 -10.91
N SER A 21 -2.35 -5.89 -9.59
CA SER A 21 -1.83 -6.97 -8.75
C SER A 21 -2.81 -8.16 -8.71
N ASP A 22 -2.37 -9.33 -9.14
CA ASP A 22 -3.16 -10.58 -9.13
C ASP A 22 -3.17 -11.27 -7.75
N GLU A 23 -2.80 -10.57 -6.68
CA GLU A 23 -2.65 -11.19 -5.36
C GLU A 23 -4.01 -11.54 -4.72
N ARG A 24 -4.09 -12.76 -4.16
CA ARG A 24 -5.28 -13.28 -3.44
C ARG A 24 -5.39 -12.80 -1.99
N VAL A 25 -5.02 -11.55 -1.72
CA VAL A 25 -5.13 -10.95 -0.38
C VAL A 25 -6.50 -10.31 -0.16
N GLU A 26 -6.82 -10.03 1.10
CA GLU A 26 -8.04 -9.36 1.54
C GLU A 26 -8.24 -8.08 0.71
N LYS A 27 -9.31 -8.03 -0.09
CA LYS A 27 -9.53 -6.93 -1.04
C LYS A 27 -10.04 -5.70 -0.30
N LEU A 28 -9.45 -4.56 -0.61
CA LEU A 28 -9.99 -3.25 -0.24
C LEU A 28 -11.33 -3.02 -0.96
N THR A 29 -12.23 -2.29 -0.31
CA THR A 29 -13.47 -1.83 -0.94
C THR A 29 -13.18 -0.74 -1.98
N GLU A 30 -14.06 -0.55 -2.97
CA GLU A 30 -13.89 0.51 -3.98
C GLU A 30 -13.69 1.90 -3.36
N SER A 31 -14.46 2.22 -2.30
CA SER A 31 -14.30 3.48 -1.57
C SER A 31 -12.91 3.64 -0.94
N GLN A 32 -12.34 2.56 -0.39
CA GLN A 32 -11.00 2.59 0.18
C GLN A 32 -9.94 2.72 -0.91
N ILE A 33 -10.12 2.06 -2.05
CA ILE A 33 -9.17 2.14 -3.17
C ILE A 33 -9.08 3.58 -3.67
N GLU A 34 -10.22 4.26 -3.82
CA GLU A 34 -10.24 5.66 -4.25
C GLU A 34 -9.71 6.62 -3.18
N GLU A 35 -10.07 6.42 -1.91
CA GLU A 35 -9.59 7.26 -0.80
C GLU A 35 -8.08 7.13 -0.60
N PHE A 36 -7.53 5.92 -0.74
CA PHE A 36 -6.12 5.64 -0.45
C PHE A 36 -5.19 6.00 -1.61
N ASP A 37 -5.72 6.21 -2.83
CA ASP A 37 -4.90 6.52 -3.99
C ASP A 37 -4.10 7.82 -3.77
N GLY A 38 -2.77 7.71 -3.79
CA GLY A 38 -1.90 8.84 -3.51
C GLY A 38 -1.61 9.10 -2.03
N MET A 39 -2.15 8.31 -1.10
CA MET A 39 -1.86 8.44 0.33
C MET A 39 -0.55 7.77 0.74
N ASN A 40 0.13 8.38 1.71
CA ASN A 40 1.33 7.81 2.32
C ASN A 40 0.97 6.60 3.20
N VAL A 41 1.70 5.51 2.97
CA VAL A 41 1.54 4.26 3.71
C VAL A 41 2.46 4.26 4.91
N LYS A 42 1.88 4.08 6.10
CA LYS A 42 2.67 3.91 7.32
C LYS A 42 3.23 2.49 7.37
N VAL A 43 4.52 2.35 7.12
CA VAL A 43 5.20 1.05 7.14
C VAL A 43 5.32 0.54 8.58
N ALA A 44 4.66 -0.58 8.88
CA ALA A 44 4.83 -1.28 10.14
C ALA A 44 5.93 -2.35 10.04
N HIS A 45 5.88 -3.14 8.97
CA HIS A 45 6.76 -4.27 8.67
C HIS A 45 7.17 -4.29 7.19
N SER A 46 8.14 -5.13 6.82
CA SER A 46 8.72 -5.16 5.47
C SER A 46 7.74 -5.50 4.33
N TYR A 47 6.58 -6.08 4.64
CA TYR A 47 5.55 -6.43 3.65
C TYR A 47 4.17 -5.85 3.98
N LEU A 48 4.07 -5.14 5.11
CA LEU A 48 2.80 -4.69 5.67
C LEU A 48 2.89 -3.24 6.13
N GLY A 49 2.00 -2.44 5.59
CA GLY A 49 1.78 -1.05 5.93
C GLY A 49 0.32 -0.81 6.28
N TYR A 50 0.03 0.42 6.68
CA TYR A 50 -1.30 0.82 7.11
C TYR A 50 -1.67 2.21 6.59
N ILE A 51 -2.94 2.37 6.22
CA ILE A 51 -3.62 3.65 5.96
C ILE A 51 -4.95 3.59 6.70
N ASN A 52 -5.24 4.55 7.60
CA ASN A 52 -6.52 4.63 8.33
C ASN A 52 -7.01 3.26 8.86
N ASP A 53 -6.11 2.52 9.54
CA ASP A 53 -6.33 1.16 10.08
C ASP A 53 -6.53 0.03 9.05
N ALA A 54 -6.61 0.33 7.75
CA ALA A 54 -6.61 -0.67 6.70
C ALA A 54 -5.20 -1.25 6.48
N ARG A 55 -5.13 -2.57 6.30
CA ARG A 55 -3.89 -3.29 5.99
C ARG A 55 -3.52 -3.11 4.52
N ILE A 56 -2.32 -2.63 4.26
CA ILE A 56 -1.80 -2.35 2.92
C ILE A 56 -0.60 -3.25 2.63
N SER A 57 -0.69 -4.05 1.56
CA SER A 57 0.45 -4.83 1.08
C SER A 57 1.48 -3.92 0.42
N SER A 58 2.77 -4.20 0.65
CA SER A 58 3.86 -3.50 -0.04
C SER A 58 3.84 -3.67 -1.56
N SER A 59 3.19 -4.71 -2.06
CA SER A 59 2.99 -4.96 -3.49
C SER A 59 2.03 -3.96 -4.15
N TRP A 60 1.20 -3.25 -3.37
CA TRP A 60 0.20 -2.31 -3.87
C TRP A 60 0.71 -0.86 -3.91
N CYS A 61 1.98 -0.66 -3.56
CA CYS A 61 2.55 0.65 -3.33
C CYS A 61 3.68 0.93 -4.32
N LYS A 62 3.93 2.21 -4.54
CA LYS A 62 5.10 2.73 -5.25
C LYS A 62 5.96 3.56 -4.32
N GLU A 63 7.25 3.62 -4.61
CA GLU A 63 8.15 4.58 -3.97
C GLU A 63 7.78 6.01 -4.41
N ALA A 64 7.75 6.93 -3.44
CA ALA A 64 7.55 8.37 -3.65
C ALA A 64 8.81 9.03 -4.21
#